data_AF-A0A2G5SJA5-F1
#
_entry.id   AF-A0A2G5SJA5-F1
#
_cell.length_a   1.000
_cell.length_b   1.000
_cell.length_c   1.000
_cell.angle_alpha   90.00
_cell.angle_beta   90.00
_cell.angle_gamma   90.00
#
_symmetry.space_group_name_H-M   'P 1'
#
loop_
_entity.id
_entity.type
_entity.pdbx_description
1 polymer ?
#
loop_
_entity_poly.entity_id
_entity_poly.type
_entity_poly.pdbx_seq_one_letter_code
_entity_poly.pdbx_strand_id
1 'polypeptide(L)'
;MFSNIFLIPLIFLFLTPRNNYADNLKMLKIFGKVNDFDLNTAEIDENCIQTCFSNSDCILAFFNEISKCLLFFYNSTEFLEVVETTRDDGYFVAFKTNLTDPDPNYCPSGVKFPPRIIIDDHLIFWNKYSGGIWHYRKCKPFQRSNPKVTVCIQVFITRVGITQQEAKDYCSWIGWKLIGVANPDEAKWIFDKSMELVPDQKFYEGIWIDGERKTPGYDTCFSDSDCILAFFDKNSKCLLFFYNSTEFLEVEETNRDDGFFVAFKTNLSTSNPDFCPIESEISPKIFLGEDPISWTNTSDSTWQFKKCIGNWKMFKRSDPEITVCMQVFVLGNGTTQKEAENYCRSIGYQVTGVASVNETLWMLSKVWKWIPNLPYYQGIWIDGERKTPGMNNFTWTDGYTVGYRAFEVNNSMMSFHNEIKPSELENCLVVSRTYQPAVINDVACGKGSGADLGVACGYKLE
;
A
#
# COMPACT_ATOMS: atom_id res chain seq x y z
N MET A 1 -42.96 55.80 -37.95
CA MET A 1 -42.83 54.67 -37.00
C MET A 1 -42.33 53.48 -37.80
N PHE A 2 -41.14 52.89 -37.64
CA PHE A 2 -39.93 53.15 -36.87
C PHE A 2 -38.76 52.74 -37.78
N SER A 3 -37.71 53.56 -37.83
CA SER A 3 -36.45 53.24 -38.52
C SER A 3 -35.60 52.37 -37.60
N ASN A 4 -35.24 51.16 -38.02
CA ASN A 4 -34.38 50.26 -37.26
C ASN A 4 -32.93 50.75 -37.32
N ILE A 5 -32.48 51.35 -36.22
CA ILE A 5 -31.09 51.73 -35.96
C ILE A 5 -30.34 50.46 -35.55
N PHE A 6 -29.36 50.04 -36.35
CA PHE A 6 -28.35 49.06 -35.95
C PHE A 6 -27.35 49.73 -35.01
N LEU A 7 -27.33 49.31 -33.74
CA LEU A 7 -26.28 49.63 -32.77
C LEU A 7 -25.26 48.49 -32.78
N ILE A 8 -24.06 48.74 -33.32
CA ILE A 8 -22.88 47.88 -33.18
C ILE A 8 -22.18 48.29 -31.87
N PRO A 9 -21.95 47.39 -30.90
CA PRO A 9 -21.17 47.74 -29.72
C PRO A 9 -19.68 47.74 -30.07
N LEU A 10 -19.04 48.91 -29.97
CA LEU A 10 -17.58 49.06 -29.96
C LEU A 10 -17.01 48.37 -28.71
N ILE A 11 -16.40 47.20 -28.89
CA ILE A 11 -15.55 46.57 -27.88
C ILE A 11 -14.24 47.35 -27.83
N PHE A 12 -14.07 48.18 -26.80
CA PHE A 12 -12.77 48.75 -26.45
C PHE A 12 -11.88 47.63 -25.90
N LEU A 13 -11.00 47.09 -26.76
CA LEU A 13 -9.84 46.30 -26.36
C LEU A 13 -8.89 47.20 -25.56
N PHE A 14 -8.96 47.12 -24.24
CA PHE A 14 -7.89 47.58 -23.36
C PHE A 14 -6.65 46.72 -23.62
N LEU A 15 -5.81 47.15 -24.56
CA LEU A 15 -4.43 46.68 -24.66
C LEU A 15 -3.67 47.19 -23.44
N THR A 16 -3.65 46.40 -22.37
CA THR A 16 -2.64 46.57 -21.33
C THR A 16 -1.27 46.39 -22.00
N PRO A 17 -0.36 47.36 -21.93
CA PRO A 17 0.99 47.14 -22.43
C PRO A 17 1.59 45.98 -21.65
N ARG A 18 1.90 44.88 -22.35
CA ARG A 18 2.85 43.88 -21.86
C ARG A 18 4.14 44.65 -21.64
N ASN A 19 4.56 44.82 -20.39
CA ASN A 19 5.94 45.17 -20.05
C ASN A 19 6.81 44.06 -20.64
N ASN A 20 7.36 44.30 -21.83
CA ASN A 20 8.46 43.52 -22.37
C ASN A 20 9.68 43.89 -21.53
N TYR A 21 9.94 43.13 -20.47
CA TYR A 21 11.23 43.18 -19.79
C TYR A 21 12.28 42.72 -20.82
N ALA A 22 13.17 43.62 -21.22
CA ALA A 22 14.31 43.27 -22.05
C ALA A 22 15.34 42.57 -21.13
N ASP A 23 15.53 41.26 -21.33
CA ASP A 23 16.62 40.52 -20.68
C ASP A 23 17.96 41.14 -21.13
N ASN A 24 18.69 41.76 -20.19
CA ASN A 24 19.98 42.38 -20.49
C ASN A 24 21.10 41.38 -20.17
N LEU A 25 21.72 40.83 -21.22
CA LEU A 25 22.91 39.99 -21.10
C LEU A 25 24.09 40.80 -20.55
N LYS A 26 24.75 40.30 -19.50
CA LYS A 26 25.86 40.95 -18.78
C LYS A 26 26.90 39.92 -18.31
N MET A 27 28.05 40.41 -17.85
CA MET A 27 29.07 39.63 -17.13
C MET A 27 29.06 40.02 -15.65
N LEU A 28 28.69 39.10 -14.76
CA LEU A 28 28.71 39.31 -13.31
C LEU A 28 30.06 38.88 -12.74
N LYS A 29 30.90 39.86 -12.38
CA LYS A 29 32.23 39.63 -11.78
C LYS A 29 32.14 39.51 -10.26
N ILE A 30 32.78 38.48 -9.70
CA ILE A 30 33.00 38.33 -8.25
C ILE A 30 34.46 37.94 -7.96
N PHE A 31 34.86 38.01 -6.69
CA PHE A 31 36.05 37.32 -6.20
C PHE A 31 35.74 35.83 -6.10
N GLY A 32 36.48 35.01 -6.82
CA GLY A 32 36.25 33.57 -6.81
C GLY A 32 37.30 32.80 -7.59
N LYS A 33 37.41 31.51 -7.26
CA LYS A 33 38.28 30.53 -7.91
C LYS A 33 37.45 29.39 -8.46
N VAL A 34 37.78 28.88 -9.64
CA VAL A 34 37.21 27.62 -10.14
C VAL A 34 38.00 26.45 -9.53
N ASN A 35 37.32 25.55 -8.83
CA ASN A 35 37.95 24.39 -8.20
C ASN A 35 38.48 23.43 -9.29
N ASP A 36 39.58 22.73 -9.01
CA ASP A 36 40.34 21.88 -9.94
C ASP A 36 41.04 22.57 -11.12
N PHE A 37 40.95 23.90 -11.23
CA PHE A 37 41.66 24.67 -12.26
C PHE A 37 42.69 25.64 -11.64
N ASP A 38 43.83 25.77 -12.32
CA ASP A 38 44.90 26.69 -11.98
C ASP A 38 45.23 27.58 -13.17
N LEU A 39 45.43 28.87 -12.91
CA LEU A 39 45.81 29.85 -13.92
C LEU A 39 47.31 29.83 -14.22
N ASN A 40 48.12 29.02 -13.54
CA ASN A 40 49.57 29.01 -13.75
C ASN A 40 49.99 28.75 -15.20
N THR A 41 49.26 27.92 -15.94
CA THR A 41 49.50 27.60 -17.36
C THR A 41 48.63 28.40 -18.34
N ALA A 42 47.75 29.28 -17.84
CA ALA A 42 46.83 30.04 -18.66
C ALA A 42 47.53 31.20 -19.40
N GLU A 43 47.06 31.50 -20.61
CA GLU A 43 47.53 32.62 -21.41
C GLU A 43 47.07 33.96 -20.81
N ILE A 44 47.82 35.03 -21.10
CA ILE A 44 47.45 36.39 -20.71
C ILE A 44 46.44 36.93 -21.73
N ASP A 45 45.23 37.24 -21.27
CA ASP A 45 44.18 37.93 -22.04
C ASP A 45 43.62 39.10 -21.22
N GLU A 46 44.05 40.32 -21.54
CA GLU A 46 43.54 41.55 -20.90
C GLU A 46 42.05 41.80 -21.17
N ASN A 47 41.49 41.16 -22.20
CA ASN A 47 40.09 41.26 -22.59
C ASN A 47 39.28 40.02 -22.20
N CYS A 48 39.77 39.15 -21.32
CA CYS A 48 39.16 37.87 -20.90
C CYS A 48 37.62 37.92 -20.74
N ILE A 49 37.12 38.92 -20.01
CA ILE A 49 35.68 39.13 -19.78
C ILE A 49 34.95 39.43 -21.09
N GLN A 50 35.50 40.32 -21.91
CA GLN A 50 34.93 40.73 -23.19
C GLN A 50 34.98 39.60 -24.23
N THR A 51 36.05 38.80 -24.23
CA THR A 51 36.18 37.59 -25.05
C THR A 51 35.04 36.62 -24.73
N CYS A 52 34.79 36.36 -23.45
CA CYS A 52 33.67 35.50 -23.03
C CYS A 52 32.30 36.12 -23.34
N PHE A 53 32.14 37.43 -23.12
CA PHE A 53 30.88 38.11 -23.42
C PHE A 53 30.51 38.03 -24.91
N SER A 54 31.51 38.14 -25.80
CA SER A 54 31.31 38.13 -27.25
C SER A 54 31.11 36.73 -27.81
N ASN A 55 31.65 35.69 -27.15
CA ASN A 55 31.50 34.31 -27.59
C ASN A 55 30.14 33.72 -27.17
N SER A 56 29.34 33.22 -28.11
CA SER A 56 27.99 32.70 -27.85
C SER A 56 27.93 31.47 -26.94
N ASP A 57 29.02 30.70 -26.88
CA ASP A 57 29.13 29.44 -26.12
C ASP A 57 29.79 29.65 -24.75
N CYS A 58 30.47 30.78 -24.51
CA CYS A 58 31.15 31.00 -23.22
C CYS A 58 30.16 31.26 -22.08
N ILE A 59 30.37 30.59 -20.95
CA ILE A 59 29.52 30.68 -19.74
C ILE A 59 30.22 31.31 -18.54
N LEU A 60 31.55 31.21 -18.46
CA LEU A 60 32.34 31.72 -17.35
C LEU A 60 33.76 32.07 -17.80
N ALA A 61 34.27 33.18 -17.30
CA ALA A 61 35.67 33.57 -17.40
C ALA A 61 36.33 33.50 -16.02
N PHE A 62 37.47 32.83 -15.90
CA PHE A 62 38.29 32.74 -14.68
C PHE A 62 39.64 33.41 -14.93
N PHE A 63 40.00 34.40 -14.10
CA PHE A 63 41.20 35.18 -14.31
C PHE A 63 41.79 35.75 -13.01
N ASN A 64 43.01 36.28 -13.08
CA ASN A 64 43.70 36.90 -11.95
C ASN A 64 44.14 38.34 -12.23
N GLU A 65 44.80 38.98 -11.26
CA GLU A 65 45.27 40.37 -11.35
C GLU A 65 46.28 40.64 -12.47
N ILE A 66 46.96 39.60 -12.97
CA ILE A 66 47.95 39.69 -14.06
C ILE A 66 47.33 39.26 -15.41
N SER A 67 45.99 39.23 -15.49
CA SER A 67 45.22 38.92 -16.69
C SER A 67 45.44 37.51 -17.27
N LYS A 68 45.95 36.55 -16.50
CA LYS A 68 45.91 35.14 -16.92
C LYS A 68 44.46 34.68 -16.96
N CYS A 69 44.02 34.06 -18.04
CA CYS A 69 42.61 33.83 -18.32
C CYS A 69 42.31 32.39 -18.76
N LEU A 70 41.28 31.80 -18.19
CA LEU A 70 40.64 30.56 -18.66
C LEU A 70 39.17 30.83 -18.96
N LEU A 71 38.71 30.37 -20.13
CA LEU A 71 37.33 30.47 -20.56
C LEU A 71 36.67 29.10 -20.53
N PHE A 72 35.45 29.06 -20.02
CA PHE A 72 34.64 27.84 -19.96
C PHE A 72 33.45 27.98 -20.90
N PHE A 73 33.24 26.96 -21.72
CA PHE A 73 32.23 26.95 -22.77
C PHE A 73 31.14 25.92 -22.47
N TYR A 74 29.89 26.25 -22.77
CA TYR A 74 28.73 25.43 -22.49
C TYR A 74 28.80 24.06 -23.18
N ASN A 75 29.27 24.00 -24.43
CA ASN A 75 29.36 22.73 -25.15
C ASN A 75 30.43 21.78 -24.63
N SER A 76 31.50 22.28 -23.98
CA SER A 76 32.61 21.46 -23.48
C SER A 76 32.63 21.29 -21.96
N THR A 77 31.71 21.94 -21.24
CA THR A 77 31.69 21.93 -19.77
C THR A 77 30.47 21.18 -19.25
N GLU A 78 30.69 20.10 -18.52
CA GLU A 78 29.63 19.33 -17.85
C GLU A 78 29.35 19.81 -16.43
N PHE A 79 30.42 20.14 -15.69
CA PHE A 79 30.38 20.57 -14.29
C PHE A 79 31.46 21.62 -14.02
N LEU A 80 31.13 22.62 -13.20
CA LEU A 80 32.10 23.50 -12.57
C LEU A 80 31.71 23.72 -11.12
N GLU A 81 32.74 23.85 -10.28
CA GLU A 81 32.62 24.37 -8.94
C GLU A 81 33.40 25.67 -8.84
N VAL A 82 32.77 26.71 -8.30
CA VAL A 82 33.40 28.01 -8.05
C VAL A 82 33.29 28.31 -6.57
N VAL A 83 34.40 28.66 -5.94
CA VAL A 83 34.46 29.03 -4.53
C VAL A 83 34.65 30.54 -4.45
N GLU A 84 33.77 31.24 -3.73
CA GLU A 84 33.95 32.66 -3.41
C GLU A 84 35.25 32.85 -2.63
N THR A 85 36.07 33.79 -3.09
CA THR A 85 37.33 34.16 -2.44
C THR A 85 37.24 35.59 -1.94
N THR A 86 38.31 36.04 -1.28
CA THR A 86 38.46 37.44 -0.87
C THR A 86 39.26 38.22 -1.90
N ARG A 87 39.41 39.52 -1.66
CA ARG A 87 40.28 40.39 -2.45
C ARG A 87 41.75 39.94 -2.39
N ASP A 88 42.19 39.47 -1.22
CA ASP A 88 43.59 39.15 -0.97
C ASP A 88 44.07 37.92 -1.75
N ASP A 89 43.12 37.09 -2.23
CA ASP A 89 43.41 35.91 -3.05
C ASP A 89 43.74 36.26 -4.52
N GLY A 90 43.38 37.47 -4.99
CA GLY A 90 43.71 37.95 -6.35
C GLY A 90 43.02 37.20 -7.51
N TYR A 91 42.03 36.34 -7.21
CA TYR A 91 41.27 35.56 -8.19
C TYR A 91 39.88 36.15 -8.45
N PHE A 92 39.48 36.12 -9.72
CA PHE A 92 38.19 36.62 -10.17
C PHE A 92 37.51 35.62 -11.09
N VAL A 93 36.19 35.56 -10.98
CA VAL A 93 35.34 34.85 -11.94
C VAL A 93 34.26 35.81 -12.44
N ALA A 94 33.94 35.72 -13.73
CA ALA A 94 32.86 36.49 -14.34
C ALA A 94 31.85 35.53 -15.00
N PHE A 95 30.65 35.49 -14.45
CA PHE A 95 29.54 34.68 -14.97
C PHE A 95 28.83 35.41 -16.10
N LYS A 96 28.59 34.74 -17.22
CA LYS A 96 27.72 35.28 -18.27
C LYS A 96 26.25 35.04 -17.88
N THR A 97 25.45 36.11 -17.78
CA THR A 97 24.09 36.01 -17.23
C THR A 97 23.16 37.08 -17.78
N ASN A 98 21.86 36.76 -17.87
CA ASN A 98 20.78 37.73 -18.07
C ASN A 98 20.37 38.32 -16.71
N LEU A 99 20.56 39.62 -16.54
CA LEU A 99 20.05 40.35 -15.38
C LEU A 99 18.64 40.86 -15.69
N THR A 100 17.72 40.64 -14.76
CA THR A 100 16.32 41.09 -14.82
C THR A 100 16.08 42.40 -14.05
N ASP A 101 17.15 43.10 -13.64
CA ASP A 101 17.06 44.30 -12.80
C ASP A 101 16.73 45.56 -13.66
N PRO A 102 15.81 46.46 -13.23
CA PRO A 102 15.38 47.62 -14.02
C PRO A 102 16.41 48.76 -14.15
N ASP A 103 17.53 48.73 -13.43
CA ASP A 103 18.50 49.84 -13.43
C ASP A 103 19.81 49.46 -14.15
N PRO A 104 20.06 49.99 -15.37
CA PRO A 104 21.28 49.71 -16.12
C PRO A 104 22.56 50.32 -15.52
N ASN A 105 22.45 51.18 -14.48
CA ASN A 105 23.57 51.83 -13.81
C ASN A 105 23.87 51.28 -12.40
N TYR A 106 23.13 50.27 -11.93
CA TYR A 106 23.31 49.69 -10.60
C TYR A 106 23.95 48.30 -10.69
N CYS A 107 25.20 48.15 -10.25
CA CYS A 107 25.79 46.86 -9.96
C CYS A 107 25.36 46.44 -8.54
N PRO A 108 24.54 45.39 -8.34
CA PRO A 108 24.13 45.00 -7.01
C PRO A 108 25.33 44.41 -6.25
N SER A 109 25.83 45.15 -5.27
CA SER A 109 26.72 44.61 -4.23
C SER A 109 25.91 43.60 -3.41
N GLY A 110 26.09 42.31 -3.70
CA GLY A 110 25.38 41.20 -3.06
C GLY A 110 24.44 40.50 -4.05
N VAL A 111 24.79 39.27 -4.42
CA VAL A 111 24.04 38.46 -5.38
C VAL A 111 22.67 38.08 -4.80
N LYS A 112 21.62 38.85 -5.13
CA LYS A 112 20.24 38.52 -4.71
C LYS A 112 19.65 37.34 -5.48
N PHE A 113 20.20 36.98 -6.64
CA PHE A 113 19.69 35.89 -7.47
C PHE A 113 20.81 35.12 -8.18
N PRO A 114 20.70 33.79 -8.29
CA PRO A 114 21.70 32.98 -9.00
C PRO A 114 21.81 33.41 -10.48
N PRO A 115 23.03 33.52 -11.05
CA PRO A 115 23.23 33.77 -12.47
C PRO A 115 22.49 32.77 -13.35
N ARG A 116 21.76 33.26 -14.34
CA ARG A 116 21.01 32.49 -15.34
C ARG A 116 21.32 32.97 -16.75
N ILE A 117 21.46 32.07 -17.70
CA ILE A 117 21.60 32.37 -19.13
C ILE A 117 20.94 31.25 -19.95
N ILE A 118 20.46 31.57 -21.15
CA ILE A 118 19.96 30.58 -22.11
C ILE A 118 20.96 30.50 -23.26
N ILE A 119 21.48 29.31 -23.53
CA ILE A 119 22.33 29.00 -24.69
C ILE A 119 21.71 27.78 -25.39
N ASP A 120 21.46 27.87 -26.70
CA ASP A 120 20.88 26.81 -27.54
C ASP A 120 19.64 26.12 -26.93
N ASP A 121 18.66 26.91 -26.44
CA ASP A 121 17.44 26.42 -25.75
C ASP A 121 17.70 25.60 -24.46
N HIS A 122 18.85 25.80 -23.83
CA HIS A 122 19.18 25.24 -22.52
C HIS A 122 19.36 26.36 -21.50
N LEU A 123 18.63 26.24 -20.40
CA LEU A 123 18.77 27.14 -19.27
C LEU A 123 19.97 26.70 -18.44
N ILE A 124 20.96 27.56 -18.41
CA ILE A 124 22.12 27.44 -17.54
C ILE A 124 21.82 28.21 -16.26
N PHE A 125 21.96 27.56 -15.11
CA PHE A 125 21.83 28.21 -13.81
C PHE A 125 22.96 27.78 -12.89
N TRP A 126 23.43 28.73 -12.09
CA TRP A 126 24.45 28.51 -11.07
C TRP A 126 23.79 28.42 -9.69
N ASN A 127 24.02 27.34 -8.95
CA ASN A 127 23.47 27.20 -7.60
C ASN A 127 24.50 27.66 -6.56
N LYS A 128 24.16 28.67 -5.76
CA LYS A 128 24.96 29.08 -4.60
C LYS A 128 24.58 28.25 -3.37
N TYR A 129 25.55 27.59 -2.77
CA TYR A 129 25.44 26.85 -1.52
C TYR A 129 26.00 27.66 -0.34
N SER A 130 25.73 27.17 0.88
CA SER A 130 26.34 27.70 2.10
C SER A 130 27.87 27.68 2.00
N GLY A 131 28.52 28.76 2.44
CA GLY A 131 29.99 28.88 2.37
C GLY A 131 30.53 29.48 1.07
N GLY A 132 29.67 30.01 0.19
CA GLY A 132 30.12 30.72 -1.01
C GLY A 132 30.49 29.83 -2.19
N ILE A 133 30.07 28.56 -2.17
CA ILE A 133 30.32 27.59 -3.24
C ILE A 133 29.22 27.72 -4.30
N TRP A 134 29.59 27.74 -5.57
CA TRP A 134 28.69 27.78 -6.72
C TRP A 134 28.89 26.55 -7.59
N HIS A 135 27.82 25.84 -7.95
CA HIS A 135 27.89 24.75 -8.94
C HIS A 135 27.18 25.11 -10.24
N TYR A 136 27.82 24.75 -11.34
CA TYR A 136 27.23 24.68 -12.67
C TYR A 136 26.99 23.22 -13.04
N ARG A 137 25.79 22.92 -13.55
CA ARG A 137 25.43 21.63 -14.16
C ARG A 137 24.50 21.85 -15.35
N LYS A 138 24.72 21.10 -16.42
CA LYS A 138 23.90 21.11 -17.64
C LYS A 138 22.58 20.33 -17.45
N CYS A 139 21.46 20.86 -17.93
CA CYS A 139 20.15 20.19 -17.91
C CYS A 139 19.14 20.81 -18.90
N LYS A 140 18.01 20.12 -19.13
CA LYS A 140 16.94 20.61 -20.03
C LYS A 140 15.82 21.29 -19.23
N PRO A 141 15.47 22.56 -19.55
CA PRO A 141 14.37 23.24 -18.87
C PRO A 141 12.99 22.84 -19.43
N PHE A 142 12.00 22.78 -18.55
CA PHE A 142 10.58 22.61 -18.87
C PHE A 142 9.74 23.65 -18.13
N GLN A 143 8.80 24.27 -18.85
CA GLN A 143 7.84 25.22 -18.28
C GLN A 143 6.59 24.47 -17.81
N ARG A 144 6.27 24.57 -16.52
CA ARG A 144 5.01 24.06 -15.95
C ARG A 144 4.01 25.18 -15.82
N SER A 145 2.75 24.90 -16.14
CA SER A 145 1.64 25.84 -16.01
C SER A 145 1.02 25.80 -14.60
N ASN A 146 1.14 24.69 -13.88
CA ASN A 146 0.57 24.50 -12.54
C ASN A 146 1.47 23.59 -11.67
N PRO A 147 2.19 24.13 -10.67
CA PRO A 147 2.41 25.56 -10.44
C PRO A 147 3.20 26.19 -11.59
N LYS A 148 3.13 27.52 -11.74
CA LYS A 148 3.95 28.24 -12.73
C LYS A 148 5.41 28.23 -12.30
N VAL A 149 6.15 27.24 -12.77
CA VAL A 149 7.55 27.01 -12.41
C VAL A 149 8.32 26.48 -13.61
N THR A 150 9.57 26.91 -13.76
CA THR A 150 10.54 26.25 -14.64
C THR A 150 11.23 25.16 -13.85
N VAL A 151 11.11 23.90 -14.28
CA VAL A 151 11.93 22.81 -13.73
C VAL A 151 13.10 22.54 -14.69
N CYS A 152 14.24 22.13 -14.16
CA CYS A 152 15.33 21.61 -14.97
C CYS A 152 15.48 20.13 -14.71
N ILE A 153 15.50 19.33 -15.78
CA ILE A 153 15.53 17.87 -15.69
C ILE A 153 16.86 17.37 -16.28
N GLN A 154 17.47 16.42 -15.58
CA GLN A 154 18.65 15.69 -16.03
C GLN A 154 18.44 14.19 -15.74
N VAL A 155 18.91 13.34 -16.65
CA VAL A 155 18.83 11.88 -16.54
C VAL A 155 20.19 11.34 -16.10
N PHE A 156 20.18 10.48 -15.07
CA PHE A 156 21.37 9.80 -14.56
C PHE A 156 21.18 8.29 -14.69
N ILE A 157 22.21 7.60 -15.18
CA ILE A 157 22.22 6.15 -15.35
C ILE A 157 23.21 5.53 -14.37
N THR A 158 22.78 4.51 -13.65
CA THR A 158 23.63 3.69 -12.79
C THR A 158 23.96 2.35 -13.47
N ARG A 159 25.13 1.79 -13.18
CA ARG A 159 25.56 0.49 -13.74
C ARG A 159 24.88 -0.71 -13.08
N VAL A 160 24.24 -0.49 -11.93
CA VAL A 160 23.48 -1.48 -11.16
C VAL A 160 22.09 -0.95 -10.88
N GLY A 161 21.11 -1.84 -10.76
CA GLY A 161 19.78 -1.47 -10.30
C GLY A 161 19.85 -0.84 -8.92
N ILE A 162 19.17 0.28 -8.75
CA ILE A 162 19.02 0.98 -7.46
C ILE A 162 17.53 1.02 -7.11
N THR A 163 17.21 1.24 -5.85
CA THR A 163 15.85 1.52 -5.35
C THR A 163 15.45 2.97 -5.60
N GLN A 164 14.15 3.27 -5.50
CA GLN A 164 13.66 4.64 -5.60
C GLN A 164 14.23 5.54 -4.50
N GLN A 165 14.41 5.01 -3.28
CA GLN A 165 14.99 5.77 -2.17
C GLN A 165 16.46 6.11 -2.43
N GLU A 166 17.25 5.17 -2.93
CA GLU A 166 18.65 5.45 -3.33
C GLU A 166 18.72 6.50 -4.44
N ALA A 167 17.77 6.50 -5.38
CA ALA A 167 17.67 7.56 -6.39
C ALA A 167 17.33 8.93 -5.76
N LYS A 168 16.42 8.98 -4.78
CA LYS A 168 16.10 10.21 -4.02
C LYS A 168 17.31 10.72 -3.25
N ASP A 169 18.06 9.84 -2.61
CA ASP A 169 19.25 10.17 -1.83
C ASP A 169 20.37 10.70 -2.73
N TYR A 170 20.59 10.09 -3.89
CA TYR A 170 21.56 10.57 -4.87
C TYR A 170 21.21 11.96 -5.40
N CYS A 171 19.94 12.18 -5.80
CA CYS A 171 19.49 13.50 -6.24
C CYS A 171 19.69 14.54 -5.11
N SER A 172 19.35 14.19 -3.88
CA SER A 172 19.53 15.09 -2.72
C SER A 172 21.00 15.41 -2.46
N TRP A 173 21.89 14.43 -2.59
CA TRP A 173 23.34 14.59 -2.41
C TRP A 173 23.93 15.59 -3.40
N ILE A 174 23.47 15.62 -4.65
CA ILE A 174 23.92 16.60 -5.65
C ILE A 174 23.20 17.96 -5.57
N GLY A 175 22.33 18.18 -4.56
CA GLY A 175 21.55 19.40 -4.39
C GLY A 175 20.29 19.48 -5.26
N TRP A 176 19.83 18.34 -5.78
CA TRP A 176 18.67 18.20 -6.65
C TRP A 176 17.55 17.46 -5.93
N LYS A 177 16.42 17.26 -6.61
CA LYS A 177 15.31 16.42 -6.14
C LYS A 177 14.99 15.39 -7.22
N LEU A 178 14.61 14.18 -6.81
CA LEU A 178 14.01 13.24 -7.73
C LEU A 178 12.77 13.89 -8.34
N ILE A 179 12.63 13.81 -9.66
CA ILE A 179 11.63 14.61 -10.39
C ILE A 179 10.30 13.86 -10.48
N GLY A 180 9.20 14.54 -10.19
CA GLY A 180 7.87 14.11 -10.64
C GLY A 180 7.60 14.63 -12.04
N VAL A 181 6.86 13.90 -12.87
CA VAL A 181 6.56 14.28 -14.27
C VAL A 181 5.21 14.98 -14.36
N ALA A 182 5.15 16.15 -15.01
CA ALA A 182 3.93 16.97 -15.06
C ALA A 182 3.17 16.94 -16.39
N ASN A 183 3.83 16.54 -17.50
CA ASN A 183 3.23 16.53 -18.84
C ASN A 183 3.91 15.47 -19.74
N PRO A 184 3.27 15.11 -20.88
CA PRO A 184 3.81 14.11 -21.80
C PRO A 184 5.17 14.48 -22.40
N ASP A 185 5.47 15.76 -22.58
CA ASP A 185 6.74 16.21 -23.17
C ASP A 185 7.92 15.95 -22.23
N GLU A 186 7.74 16.20 -20.92
CA GLU A 186 8.70 15.83 -19.88
C GLU A 186 8.95 14.31 -19.87
N ALA A 187 7.88 13.50 -19.88
CA ALA A 187 7.98 12.04 -19.91
C ALA A 187 8.72 11.54 -21.15
N LYS A 188 8.35 12.06 -22.33
CA LYS A 188 8.96 11.66 -23.60
C LYS A 188 10.43 12.02 -23.63
N TRP A 189 10.81 13.21 -23.18
CA TRP A 189 12.22 13.62 -23.16
C TRP A 189 13.06 12.77 -22.21
N ILE A 190 12.54 12.44 -21.02
CA ILE A 190 13.23 11.54 -20.08
C ILE A 190 13.48 10.17 -20.74
N PHE A 191 12.47 9.63 -21.43
CA PHE A 191 12.56 8.37 -22.15
C PHE A 191 13.56 8.43 -23.32
N ASP A 192 13.46 9.44 -24.18
CA ASP A 192 14.38 9.59 -25.32
C ASP A 192 15.84 9.72 -24.82
N LYS A 193 16.04 10.47 -23.72
CA LYS A 193 17.36 10.66 -23.13
C LYS A 193 17.88 9.39 -22.44
N SER A 194 17.00 8.57 -21.85
CA SER A 194 17.41 7.26 -21.30
C SER A 194 17.88 6.32 -22.40
N MET A 195 17.15 6.27 -23.53
CA MET A 195 17.51 5.46 -24.69
C MET A 195 18.82 5.92 -25.35
N GLU A 196 19.11 7.22 -25.36
CA GLU A 196 20.39 7.76 -25.84
C GLU A 196 21.56 7.28 -24.97
N LEU A 197 21.38 7.26 -23.65
CA LEU A 197 22.42 6.88 -22.69
C LEU A 197 22.59 5.37 -22.56
N VAL A 198 21.53 4.60 -22.82
CA VAL A 198 21.51 3.13 -22.76
C VAL A 198 20.79 2.57 -24.00
N PRO A 199 21.49 2.47 -25.15
CA PRO A 199 20.87 2.04 -26.41
C PRO A 199 20.33 0.60 -26.39
N ASP A 200 20.89 -0.26 -25.53
CA ASP A 200 20.55 -1.68 -25.40
C ASP A 200 19.58 -1.98 -24.24
N GLN A 201 18.81 -0.98 -23.78
CA GLN A 201 17.87 -1.11 -22.66
C GLN A 201 16.89 -2.29 -22.90
N LYS A 202 16.81 -3.22 -21.95
CA LYS A 202 15.92 -4.39 -22.08
C LYS A 202 14.47 -4.00 -21.81
N PHE A 203 13.54 -4.80 -22.33
CA PHE A 203 12.12 -4.70 -21.99
C PHE A 203 11.94 -4.67 -20.46
N TYR A 204 11.17 -3.68 -19.98
CA TYR A 204 10.84 -3.42 -18.57
C TYR A 204 11.94 -2.78 -17.68
N GLU A 205 13.11 -2.41 -18.22
CA GLU A 205 14.05 -1.55 -17.50
C GLU A 205 13.56 -0.09 -17.55
N GLY A 206 13.60 0.63 -16.43
CA GLY A 206 13.09 2.01 -16.33
C GLY A 206 13.95 2.91 -15.45
N ILE A 207 13.62 4.20 -15.42
CA ILE A 207 14.28 5.20 -14.57
C ILE A 207 13.33 5.61 -13.45
N TRP A 208 13.84 5.71 -12.22
CA TRP A 208 13.07 6.20 -11.09
C TRP A 208 12.65 7.66 -11.27
N ILE A 209 11.38 7.92 -10.99
CA ILE A 209 10.78 9.26 -10.83
C ILE A 209 10.15 9.36 -9.45
N ASP A 210 9.86 10.56 -8.96
CA ASP A 210 9.26 10.81 -7.63
C ASP A 210 7.75 10.53 -7.57
N GLY A 211 7.27 9.61 -8.42
CA GLY A 211 5.89 9.17 -8.47
C GLY A 211 5.65 8.06 -7.45
N GLU A 212 4.72 8.29 -6.53
CA GLU A 212 4.17 7.27 -5.64
C GLU A 212 2.64 7.26 -5.80
N ARG A 213 2.05 6.08 -5.84
CA ARG A 213 0.59 5.95 -5.89
C ARG A 213 0.03 6.34 -4.51
N LYS A 214 -0.50 7.57 -4.38
CA LYS A 214 -1.31 7.94 -3.22
C LYS A 214 -2.72 7.40 -3.41
N THR A 215 -3.08 6.36 -2.67
CA THR A 215 -4.46 5.85 -2.59
C THR A 215 -4.98 6.02 -1.16
N PRO A 216 -5.70 7.12 -0.86
CA PRO A 216 -6.40 7.28 0.41
C PRO A 216 -7.37 6.10 0.57
N GLY A 217 -7.08 5.19 1.50
CA GLY A 217 -7.87 3.97 1.75
C GLY A 217 -7.05 2.68 1.69
N TYR A 218 -6.03 2.59 0.83
CA TYR A 218 -5.16 1.41 0.77
C TYR A 218 -4.32 1.29 2.06
N ASP A 219 -3.62 2.36 2.42
CA ASP A 219 -2.79 2.39 3.64
C ASP A 219 -3.64 2.25 4.90
N THR A 220 -4.88 2.76 4.87
CA THR A 220 -5.84 2.64 5.97
C THR A 220 -6.25 1.19 6.17
N CYS A 221 -6.68 0.48 5.13
CA CYS A 221 -7.03 -0.93 5.24
C CYS A 221 -5.82 -1.81 5.62
N PHE A 222 -4.66 -1.52 5.04
CA PHE A 222 -3.44 -2.26 5.34
C PHE A 222 -3.01 -2.11 6.80
N SER A 223 -3.16 -0.92 7.37
CA SER A 223 -2.82 -0.65 8.77
C SER A 223 -3.90 -1.11 9.77
N ASP A 224 -5.17 -1.11 9.37
CA ASP A 224 -6.29 -1.47 10.24
C ASP A 224 -6.34 -3.00 10.48
N SER A 225 -6.35 -3.43 11.75
CA SER A 225 -6.31 -4.86 12.09
C SER A 225 -7.56 -5.64 11.68
N ASP A 226 -8.69 -4.98 11.45
CA ASP A 226 -9.96 -5.62 11.15
C ASP A 226 -10.34 -5.51 9.66
N CYS A 227 -9.71 -4.61 8.90
CA CYS A 227 -10.01 -4.45 7.47
C CYS A 227 -9.56 -5.68 6.65
N ILE A 228 -10.42 -6.14 5.75
CA ILE A 228 -10.18 -7.33 4.89
C ILE A 228 -10.15 -7.00 3.39
N LEU A 229 -10.81 -5.91 2.98
CA LEU A 229 -10.90 -5.50 1.59
C LEU A 229 -11.11 -4.00 1.48
N ALA A 230 -10.47 -3.38 0.50
CA ALA A 230 -10.74 -2.00 0.08
C ALA A 230 -11.26 -1.99 -1.36
N PHE A 231 -12.42 -1.39 -1.58
CA PHE A 231 -13.01 -1.18 -2.90
C PHE A 231 -12.83 0.27 -3.33
N PHE A 232 -12.54 0.48 -4.61
CA PHE A 232 -12.34 1.79 -5.20
C PHE A 232 -13.21 1.97 -6.44
N ASP A 233 -13.91 3.11 -6.51
CA ASP A 233 -14.63 3.51 -7.71
C ASP A 233 -13.73 4.24 -8.71
N LYS A 234 -14.28 4.50 -9.91
CA LYS A 234 -13.63 5.28 -10.97
C LYS A 234 -13.16 6.68 -10.58
N ASN A 235 -13.68 7.24 -9.48
CA ASN A 235 -13.31 8.55 -8.94
C ASN A 235 -12.31 8.43 -7.78
N SER A 236 -11.76 7.22 -7.55
CA SER A 236 -10.90 6.89 -6.40
C SER A 236 -11.58 7.08 -5.04
N LYS A 237 -12.92 7.04 -4.97
CA LYS A 237 -13.62 6.93 -3.69
C LYS A 237 -13.41 5.53 -3.15
N CYS A 238 -13.09 5.45 -1.87
CA CYS A 238 -12.78 4.19 -1.20
C CYS A 238 -13.92 3.77 -0.27
N LEU A 239 -14.24 2.48 -0.28
CA LEU A 239 -15.07 1.82 0.72
C LEU A 239 -14.29 0.67 1.35
N LEU A 240 -14.30 0.59 2.68
CA LEU A 240 -13.56 -0.42 3.45
C LEU A 240 -14.53 -1.45 4.01
N PHE A 241 -14.12 -2.71 3.95
CA PHE A 241 -14.85 -3.83 4.52
C PHE A 241 -14.05 -4.43 5.67
N PHE A 242 -14.72 -4.62 6.81
CA PHE A 242 -14.10 -5.08 8.05
C PHE A 242 -14.62 -6.46 8.44
N TYR A 243 -13.73 -7.34 8.89
CA TYR A 243 -13.98 -8.74 9.23
C TYR A 243 -15.13 -8.88 10.24
N ASN A 244 -15.15 -8.12 11.32
CA ASN A 244 -16.21 -8.25 12.32
C ASN A 244 -17.61 -7.87 11.83
N SER A 245 -17.70 -7.04 10.78
CA SER A 245 -18.96 -6.53 10.21
C SER A 245 -19.38 -7.23 8.91
N THR A 246 -18.55 -8.13 8.40
CA THR A 246 -18.71 -8.71 7.06
C THR A 246 -18.81 -10.22 7.15
N GLU A 247 -19.97 -10.79 6.86
CA GLU A 247 -20.17 -12.26 6.82
C GLU A 247 -20.08 -12.81 5.40
N PHE A 248 -20.39 -11.97 4.41
CA PHE A 248 -20.44 -12.34 3.01
C PHE A 248 -20.00 -11.16 2.13
N LEU A 249 -19.15 -11.44 1.13
CA LEU A 249 -18.85 -10.54 0.03
C LEU A 249 -18.71 -11.32 -1.26
N GLU A 250 -19.11 -10.67 -2.34
CA GLU A 250 -18.86 -11.12 -3.70
C GLU A 250 -18.13 -10.01 -4.44
N VAL A 251 -17.10 -10.39 -5.18
CA VAL A 251 -16.27 -9.49 -5.98
C VAL A 251 -16.21 -10.05 -7.39
N GLU A 252 -16.75 -9.28 -8.32
CA GLU A 252 -16.71 -9.60 -9.75
C GLU A 252 -15.49 -8.93 -10.39
N GLU A 253 -14.76 -9.67 -11.21
CA GLU A 253 -13.68 -9.14 -12.03
C GLU A 253 -14.26 -8.26 -13.13
N THR A 254 -13.79 -7.00 -13.20
CA THR A 254 -14.21 -6.02 -14.20
C THR A 254 -13.08 -5.72 -15.17
N ASN A 255 -13.41 -5.10 -16.32
CA ASN A 255 -12.38 -4.64 -17.23
C ASN A 255 -11.67 -3.42 -16.65
N ARG A 256 -10.42 -3.22 -17.07
CA ARG A 256 -9.64 -2.02 -16.70
C ARG A 256 -10.38 -0.73 -17.04
N ASP A 257 -11.12 -0.70 -18.14
CA ASP A 257 -11.85 0.47 -18.63
C ASP A 257 -13.05 0.84 -17.75
N ASP A 258 -13.55 -0.09 -16.92
CA ASP A 258 -14.64 0.19 -15.97
C ASP A 258 -14.16 1.08 -14.81
N GLY A 259 -12.84 1.11 -14.55
CA GLY A 259 -12.20 1.97 -13.57
C GLY A 259 -12.43 1.56 -12.12
N PHE A 260 -13.01 0.38 -11.87
CA PHE A 260 -13.11 -0.22 -10.55
C PHE A 260 -11.88 -1.05 -10.23
N PHE A 261 -11.45 -1.05 -8.98
CA PHE A 261 -10.47 -2.00 -8.51
C PHE A 261 -10.70 -2.33 -7.03
N VAL A 262 -10.28 -3.53 -6.64
CA VAL A 262 -10.30 -3.99 -5.26
C VAL A 262 -8.89 -4.31 -4.79
N ALA A 263 -8.63 -4.14 -3.50
CA ALA A 263 -7.41 -4.59 -2.85
C ALA A 263 -7.79 -5.56 -1.73
N PHE A 264 -7.38 -6.82 -1.87
CA PHE A 264 -7.54 -7.85 -0.85
C PHE A 264 -6.42 -7.72 0.18
N LYS A 265 -6.78 -7.68 1.47
CA LYS A 265 -5.79 -7.82 2.54
C LYS A 265 -5.52 -9.31 2.78
N THR A 266 -4.33 -9.76 2.40
CA THR A 266 -3.96 -11.18 2.49
C THR A 266 -2.47 -11.32 2.79
N ASN A 267 -2.07 -12.47 3.33
CA ASN A 267 -0.67 -12.87 3.36
C ASN A 267 -0.36 -13.67 2.08
N LEU A 268 0.57 -13.20 1.27
CA LEU A 268 1.01 -13.89 0.05
C LEU A 268 2.31 -14.61 0.36
N SER A 269 2.29 -15.94 0.25
CA SER A 269 3.52 -16.75 0.22
C SER A 269 4.03 -16.76 -1.21
N THR A 270 4.88 -15.80 -1.58
CA THR A 270 5.57 -15.83 -2.88
C THR A 270 6.86 -16.64 -2.74
N SER A 271 7.28 -17.29 -3.83
CA SER A 271 8.58 -17.97 -3.90
C SER A 271 9.76 -16.97 -3.99
N ASN A 272 9.47 -15.71 -4.30
CA ASN A 272 10.44 -14.63 -4.36
C ASN A 272 9.83 -13.29 -3.89
N PRO A 273 10.28 -12.71 -2.77
CA PRO A 273 9.74 -11.45 -2.24
C PRO A 273 10.00 -10.23 -3.13
N ASP A 274 10.92 -10.34 -4.10
CA ASP A 274 11.26 -9.25 -5.03
C ASP A 274 10.29 -9.16 -6.23
N PHE A 275 9.36 -10.11 -6.37
CA PHE A 275 8.41 -10.15 -7.47
C PHE A 275 6.96 -10.21 -6.96
N CYS A 276 6.08 -9.45 -7.61
CA CYS A 276 4.65 -9.55 -7.39
C CYS A 276 4.15 -10.93 -7.88
N PRO A 277 3.32 -11.64 -7.10
CA PRO A 277 2.79 -12.93 -7.54
C PRO A 277 1.94 -12.75 -8.80
N ILE A 278 2.05 -13.70 -9.72
CA ILE A 278 1.17 -13.75 -10.88
C ILE A 278 -0.25 -14.13 -10.44
N GLU A 279 -1.26 -13.67 -11.18
CA GLU A 279 -2.68 -13.83 -10.82
C GLU A 279 -3.08 -15.27 -10.47
N SER A 280 -2.53 -16.26 -11.19
CA SER A 280 -2.76 -17.69 -10.91
C SER A 280 -2.21 -18.19 -9.58
N GLU A 281 -1.30 -17.44 -8.95
CA GLU A 281 -0.73 -17.75 -7.63
C GLU A 281 -1.48 -17.03 -6.49
N ILE A 282 -2.43 -16.16 -6.82
CA ILE A 282 -3.19 -15.40 -5.82
C ILE A 282 -4.30 -16.28 -5.25
N SER A 283 -4.09 -16.77 -4.02
CA SER A 283 -5.12 -17.42 -3.21
C SER A 283 -5.33 -16.58 -1.94
N PRO A 284 -6.17 -15.54 -1.98
CA PRO A 284 -6.31 -14.61 -0.87
C PRO A 284 -6.88 -15.34 0.35
N LYS A 285 -6.20 -15.20 1.48
CA LYS A 285 -6.60 -15.77 2.77
C LYS A 285 -6.60 -14.69 3.83
N ILE A 286 -7.71 -14.62 4.56
CA ILE A 286 -7.85 -13.77 5.74
C ILE A 286 -7.48 -14.61 6.96
N PHE A 287 -6.55 -14.10 7.75
CA PHE A 287 -6.05 -14.76 8.98
C PHE A 287 -6.62 -14.13 10.25
N LEU A 288 -7.79 -13.48 10.14
CA LEU A 288 -8.52 -12.91 11.26
C LEU A 288 -9.49 -13.95 11.82
N GLY A 289 -9.59 -14.02 13.16
CA GLY A 289 -10.38 -15.01 13.87
C GLY A 289 -9.62 -16.29 14.21
N GLU A 290 -10.36 -17.37 14.47
CA GLU A 290 -9.79 -18.67 14.86
C GLU A 290 -9.37 -19.54 13.67
N ASP A 291 -9.98 -19.32 12.50
CA ASP A 291 -9.71 -20.05 11.27
C ASP A 291 -9.28 -19.12 10.15
N PRO A 292 -8.26 -19.50 9.36
CA PRO A 292 -8.00 -18.86 8.09
C PRO A 292 -9.19 -19.03 7.14
N ILE A 293 -9.64 -17.94 6.53
CA ILE A 293 -10.78 -17.94 5.59
C ILE A 293 -10.25 -17.61 4.21
N SER A 294 -10.40 -18.54 3.29
CA SER A 294 -10.07 -18.34 1.88
C SER A 294 -11.16 -17.57 1.16
N TRP A 295 -10.76 -16.66 0.29
CA TRP A 295 -11.59 -16.27 -0.83
C TRP A 295 -11.68 -17.44 -1.80
N THR A 296 -12.88 -17.73 -2.28
CA THR A 296 -13.18 -18.86 -3.15
C THR A 296 -13.60 -18.33 -4.50
N ASN A 297 -12.95 -18.77 -5.58
CA ASN A 297 -13.42 -18.42 -6.90
C ASN A 297 -14.60 -19.32 -7.25
N THR A 298 -15.78 -18.72 -7.41
CA THR A 298 -17.05 -19.43 -7.65
C THR A 298 -17.40 -19.56 -9.13
N SER A 299 -16.74 -18.77 -9.98
CA SER A 299 -16.82 -18.80 -11.45
C SER A 299 -15.45 -18.42 -12.03
N ASP A 300 -15.30 -18.21 -13.33
CA ASP A 300 -14.03 -17.72 -13.88
C ASP A 300 -13.74 -16.25 -13.50
N SER A 301 -14.69 -15.52 -12.92
CA SER A 301 -14.60 -14.06 -12.69
C SER A 301 -15.23 -13.58 -11.38
N THR A 302 -15.57 -14.49 -10.46
CA THR A 302 -16.34 -14.13 -9.24
C THR A 302 -15.73 -14.73 -7.99
N TRP A 303 -15.12 -13.86 -7.19
CA TRP A 303 -14.52 -14.20 -5.91
C TRP A 303 -15.51 -14.01 -4.78
N GLN A 304 -15.61 -15.00 -3.90
CA GLN A 304 -16.52 -14.99 -2.77
C GLN A 304 -15.77 -15.15 -1.46
N PHE A 305 -16.09 -14.26 -0.52
CA PHE A 305 -15.75 -14.42 0.89
C PHE A 305 -17.01 -14.75 1.67
N LYS A 306 -16.95 -15.81 2.46
CA LYS A 306 -18.06 -16.22 3.32
C LYS A 306 -17.53 -16.75 4.64
N LYS A 307 -18.10 -16.28 5.74
CA LYS A 307 -17.75 -16.74 7.08
C LYS A 307 -18.97 -16.91 7.97
N CYS A 308 -18.74 -17.57 9.11
CA CYS A 308 -19.73 -17.62 10.16
C CYS A 308 -19.96 -16.26 10.81
N ILE A 309 -21.13 -16.11 11.46
CA ILE A 309 -21.48 -14.94 12.25
C ILE A 309 -20.44 -14.70 13.35
N GLY A 310 -20.02 -13.44 13.49
CA GLY A 310 -19.03 -13.05 14.47
C GLY A 310 -17.76 -13.91 14.41
N ASN A 311 -17.47 -14.60 15.51
CA ASN A 311 -16.30 -15.47 15.72
C ASN A 311 -16.67 -16.96 15.84
N TRP A 312 -17.82 -17.37 15.31
CA TRP A 312 -18.22 -18.78 15.32
C TRP A 312 -17.22 -19.63 14.53
N LYS A 313 -16.94 -20.82 15.04
CA LYS A 313 -15.95 -21.74 14.46
C LYS A 313 -16.50 -22.36 13.19
N MET A 314 -15.69 -22.39 12.13
CA MET A 314 -16.07 -23.07 10.89
C MET A 314 -15.47 -24.48 10.84
N PHE A 315 -16.30 -25.46 10.51
CA PHE A 315 -15.85 -26.82 10.22
C PHE A 315 -16.27 -27.22 8.81
N LYS A 316 -15.29 -27.59 7.98
CA LYS A 316 -15.54 -28.22 6.68
C LYS A 316 -15.71 -29.72 6.90
N ARG A 317 -16.91 -30.24 6.64
CA ARG A 317 -17.24 -31.65 6.64
C ARG A 317 -17.10 -32.19 5.21
N SER A 318 -16.75 -33.46 5.08
CA SER A 318 -16.61 -34.14 3.78
C SER A 318 -17.75 -35.11 3.49
N ASP A 319 -18.64 -35.36 4.45
CA ASP A 319 -19.74 -36.31 4.34
C ASP A 319 -20.96 -35.83 5.16
N PRO A 320 -21.92 -35.11 4.54
CA PRO A 320 -21.81 -34.51 3.22
C PRO A 320 -20.78 -33.37 3.19
N GLU A 321 -20.37 -32.96 1.99
CA GLU A 321 -19.52 -31.77 1.82
C GLU A 321 -20.31 -30.50 2.16
N ILE A 322 -20.14 -30.02 3.39
CA ILE A 322 -20.80 -28.82 3.92
C ILE A 322 -19.84 -28.07 4.85
N THR A 323 -20.06 -26.77 5.01
CA THR A 323 -19.45 -26.02 6.11
C THR A 323 -20.48 -25.79 7.21
N VAL A 324 -20.10 -26.07 8.46
CA VAL A 324 -20.95 -25.85 9.63
C VAL A 324 -20.28 -24.81 10.53
N CYS A 325 -21.10 -23.90 11.03
CA CYS A 325 -20.73 -22.88 12.00
C CYS A 325 -21.15 -23.31 13.40
N MET A 326 -20.24 -23.31 14.35
CA MET A 326 -20.50 -23.77 15.72
C MET A 326 -19.99 -22.78 16.78
N GLN A 327 -20.72 -22.68 17.90
CA GLN A 327 -20.27 -21.97 19.09
C GLN A 327 -20.72 -22.70 20.36
N VAL A 328 -19.88 -22.66 21.40
CA VAL A 328 -20.17 -23.23 22.72
C VAL A 328 -20.59 -22.13 23.67
N PHE A 329 -21.69 -22.35 24.38
CA PHE A 329 -22.22 -21.43 25.38
C PHE A 329 -22.34 -22.13 26.73
N VAL A 330 -21.74 -21.55 27.76
CA VAL A 330 -21.89 -21.99 29.16
C VAL A 330 -23.05 -21.21 29.76
N LEU A 331 -24.13 -21.91 30.11
CA LEU A 331 -25.39 -21.31 30.57
C LEU A 331 -25.54 -21.35 32.10
N GLY A 332 -24.89 -22.31 32.75
CA GLY A 332 -24.94 -22.49 34.20
C GLY A 332 -24.95 -23.96 34.59
N ASN A 333 -24.63 -24.25 35.85
CA ASN A 333 -24.59 -25.62 36.35
C ASN A 333 -26.00 -26.23 36.43
N GLY A 334 -26.15 -27.45 35.92
CA GLY A 334 -27.43 -28.17 35.89
C GLY A 334 -28.37 -27.73 34.77
N THR A 335 -27.82 -27.15 33.69
CA THR A 335 -28.55 -26.83 32.47
C THR A 335 -29.22 -28.09 31.93
N THR A 336 -30.53 -28.04 31.77
CA THR A 336 -31.31 -29.14 31.17
C THR A 336 -31.22 -29.11 29.64
N GLN A 337 -31.49 -30.25 29.00
CA GLN A 337 -31.59 -30.36 27.53
C GLN A 337 -32.58 -29.33 26.97
N LYS A 338 -33.71 -29.12 27.67
CA LYS A 338 -34.73 -28.18 27.21
C LYS A 338 -34.27 -26.73 27.28
N GLU A 339 -33.53 -26.36 28.31
CA GLU A 339 -32.95 -25.02 28.44
C GLU A 339 -31.87 -24.79 27.37
N ALA A 340 -31.02 -25.79 27.12
CA ALA A 340 -30.03 -25.79 26.05
C ALA A 340 -30.68 -25.57 24.66
N GLU A 341 -31.73 -26.34 24.34
CA GLU A 341 -32.51 -26.17 23.10
C GLU A 341 -33.13 -24.78 22.99
N ASN A 342 -33.79 -24.33 24.06
CA ASN A 342 -34.46 -23.02 24.08
C ASN A 342 -33.44 -21.89 23.90
N TYR A 343 -32.24 -22.03 24.48
CA TYR A 343 -31.17 -21.05 24.32
C TYR A 343 -30.74 -20.94 22.87
N CYS A 344 -30.37 -22.05 22.21
CA CYS A 344 -29.97 -22.00 20.80
C CYS A 344 -31.07 -21.39 19.93
N ARG A 345 -32.34 -21.77 20.15
CA ARG A 345 -33.49 -21.20 19.42
C ARG A 345 -33.66 -19.70 19.68
N SER A 346 -33.41 -19.23 20.90
CA SER A 346 -33.54 -17.81 21.26
C SER A 346 -32.54 -16.91 20.52
N ILE A 347 -31.40 -17.46 20.12
CA ILE A 347 -30.38 -16.77 19.32
C ILE A 347 -30.49 -17.09 17.81
N GLY A 348 -31.57 -17.77 17.39
CA GLY A 348 -31.87 -18.06 15.98
C GLY A 348 -31.25 -19.34 15.42
N TYR A 349 -30.69 -20.21 16.28
CA TYR A 349 -29.95 -21.41 15.88
C TYR A 349 -30.49 -22.67 16.54
N GLN A 350 -29.84 -23.81 16.32
CA GLN A 350 -30.23 -25.10 16.89
C GLN A 350 -29.08 -25.70 17.70
N VAL A 351 -29.40 -26.63 18.59
CA VAL A 351 -28.36 -27.49 19.19
C VAL A 351 -27.74 -28.28 18.04
N THR A 352 -26.42 -28.32 17.99
CA THR A 352 -25.71 -28.93 16.85
C THR A 352 -25.22 -30.33 17.18
N GLY A 353 -25.32 -31.23 16.21
CA GLY A 353 -24.64 -32.52 16.24
C GLY A 353 -23.18 -32.39 15.83
N VAL A 354 -22.41 -33.45 16.10
CA VAL A 354 -20.98 -33.53 15.80
C VAL A 354 -20.69 -34.63 14.78
N ALA A 355 -19.89 -34.30 13.77
CA ALA A 355 -19.50 -35.19 12.68
C ALA A 355 -18.03 -35.63 12.74
N SER A 356 -17.21 -35.08 13.64
CA SER A 356 -15.81 -35.52 13.79
C SER A 356 -15.27 -35.40 15.21
N VAL A 357 -14.20 -36.17 15.50
CA VAL A 357 -13.46 -36.09 16.77
C VAL A 357 -12.90 -34.68 17.01
N ASN A 358 -12.45 -33.99 15.96
CA ASN A 358 -11.93 -32.62 16.07
C ASN A 358 -12.99 -31.62 16.53
N GLU A 359 -14.24 -31.76 16.08
CA GLU A 359 -15.34 -30.91 16.53
C GLU A 359 -15.56 -31.06 18.05
N THR A 360 -15.58 -32.31 18.56
CA THR A 360 -15.75 -32.57 19.99
C THR A 360 -14.57 -32.11 20.85
N LEU A 361 -13.34 -32.31 20.37
CA LEU A 361 -12.14 -31.85 21.07
C LEU A 361 -12.09 -30.33 21.13
N TRP A 362 -12.47 -29.66 20.04
CA TRP A 362 -12.59 -28.21 20.01
C TRP A 362 -13.65 -27.73 21.02
N MET A 363 -14.84 -28.33 21.03
CA MET A 363 -15.90 -27.99 22.00
C MET A 363 -15.42 -28.13 23.44
N LEU A 364 -14.80 -29.27 23.79
CA LEU A 364 -14.26 -29.49 25.14
C LEU A 364 -13.17 -28.46 25.49
N SER A 365 -12.29 -28.13 24.53
CA SER A 365 -11.24 -27.12 24.73
C SER A 365 -11.82 -25.73 25.03
N LYS A 366 -12.97 -25.38 24.44
CA LYS A 366 -13.67 -24.13 24.75
C LYS A 366 -14.15 -24.15 26.19
N VAL A 367 -14.84 -25.21 26.62
CA VAL A 367 -15.32 -25.32 28.00
C VAL A 367 -14.15 -25.23 28.99
N TRP A 368 -13.03 -25.91 28.75
CA TRP A 368 -11.83 -25.82 29.60
C TRP A 368 -11.25 -24.42 29.73
N LYS A 369 -11.32 -23.60 28.67
CA LYS A 369 -10.85 -22.21 28.73
C LYS A 369 -11.65 -21.39 29.75
N TRP A 370 -12.95 -21.67 29.89
CA TRP A 370 -13.81 -20.99 30.87
C TRP A 370 -13.79 -21.67 32.24
N ILE A 371 -13.61 -22.99 32.28
CA ILE A 371 -13.65 -23.82 33.49
C ILE A 371 -12.42 -24.75 33.50
N PRO A 372 -11.26 -24.26 33.96
CA PRO A 372 -9.98 -24.99 33.90
C PRO A 372 -9.94 -26.31 34.69
N ASN A 373 -10.84 -26.48 35.65
CA ASN A 373 -10.96 -27.68 36.49
C ASN A 373 -12.30 -28.37 36.29
N LEU A 374 -12.74 -28.52 35.04
CA LEU A 374 -13.99 -29.19 34.69
C LEU A 374 -14.05 -30.58 35.35
N PRO A 375 -15.02 -30.84 36.26
CA PRO A 375 -15.22 -32.14 36.87
C PRO A 375 -15.58 -33.20 35.83
N TYR A 376 -15.35 -34.47 36.18
CA TYR A 376 -15.75 -35.58 35.31
C TYR A 376 -17.26 -35.60 35.11
N TYR A 377 -17.68 -35.94 33.90
CA TYR A 377 -19.06 -36.05 33.43
C TYR A 377 -19.88 -34.76 33.48
N GLN A 378 -19.24 -33.62 33.70
CA GLN A 378 -19.85 -32.31 33.46
C GLN A 378 -19.54 -31.88 32.03
N GLY A 379 -20.58 -31.67 31.24
CA GLY A 379 -20.43 -31.38 29.82
C GLY A 379 -21.30 -30.25 29.32
N ILE A 380 -21.38 -30.16 28.00
CA ILE A 380 -22.34 -29.34 27.29
C ILE A 380 -23.21 -30.23 26.42
N TRP A 381 -24.48 -29.86 26.30
CA TRP A 381 -25.43 -30.52 25.41
C TRP A 381 -25.00 -30.38 23.95
N ILE A 382 -25.03 -31.51 23.26
CA ILE A 382 -24.97 -31.59 21.79
C ILE A 382 -26.24 -32.28 21.31
N ASP A 383 -26.56 -32.12 20.03
CA ASP A 383 -27.69 -32.83 19.44
C ASP A 383 -27.40 -34.33 19.41
N GLY A 384 -28.42 -35.16 19.27
CA GLY A 384 -28.30 -36.61 19.22
C GLY A 384 -29.10 -37.32 20.31
N GLU A 385 -30.12 -38.06 19.88
CA GLU A 385 -30.89 -38.96 20.73
C GLU A 385 -30.90 -40.37 20.12
N ARG A 386 -30.74 -41.41 20.95
CA ARG A 386 -30.77 -42.80 20.49
C ARG A 386 -32.10 -43.11 19.79
N LYS A 387 -32.03 -43.67 18.60
CA LYS A 387 -33.18 -44.23 17.86
C LYS A 387 -33.76 -45.42 18.58
N THR A 388 -32.90 -46.23 19.18
CA THR A 388 -33.33 -47.42 19.93
C THR A 388 -32.55 -47.50 21.23
N PRO A 389 -33.24 -47.61 22.39
CA PRO A 389 -32.59 -47.84 23.67
C PRO A 389 -31.57 -48.97 23.61
N GLY A 390 -30.39 -48.76 24.20
CA GLY A 390 -29.34 -49.77 24.24
C GLY A 390 -28.52 -49.95 22.94
N MET A 391 -28.81 -49.18 21.88
CA MET A 391 -28.04 -49.22 20.63
C MET A 391 -27.36 -47.89 20.33
N ASN A 392 -26.11 -47.94 19.83
CA ASN A 392 -25.34 -46.78 19.38
C ASN A 392 -25.83 -46.27 18.00
N ASN A 393 -27.13 -45.98 17.89
CA ASN A 393 -27.77 -45.41 16.72
C ASN A 393 -28.46 -44.10 17.10
N PHE A 394 -28.09 -42.96 16.51
CA PHE A 394 -28.58 -41.65 16.93
C PHE A 394 -29.38 -40.97 15.82
N THR A 395 -30.38 -40.19 16.23
CA THR A 395 -31.09 -39.23 15.37
C THR A 395 -30.56 -37.84 15.68
N TRP A 396 -30.24 -37.11 14.63
CA TRP A 396 -29.87 -35.70 14.69
C TRP A 396 -31.07 -34.87 14.25
N THR A 397 -31.38 -33.82 14.99
CA THR A 397 -32.48 -32.89 14.75
C THR A 397 -32.05 -31.62 14.04
N ASP A 398 -30.74 -31.32 14.01
CA ASP A 398 -30.17 -30.10 13.40
C ASP A 398 -30.31 -30.01 11.87
N GLY A 399 -30.65 -31.12 11.20
CA GLY A 399 -30.91 -31.19 9.76
C GLY A 399 -29.66 -31.23 8.86
N TYR A 400 -28.45 -31.22 9.43
CA TYR A 400 -27.20 -31.24 8.67
C TYR A 400 -26.11 -32.17 9.23
N THR A 401 -26.31 -32.75 10.42
CA THR A 401 -25.41 -33.78 10.96
C THR A 401 -25.83 -35.17 10.48
N VAL A 402 -24.85 -35.94 9.99
CA VAL A 402 -25.00 -37.33 9.58
C VAL A 402 -23.80 -38.15 10.03
N GLY A 403 -23.97 -39.48 10.00
CA GLY A 403 -22.90 -40.42 10.30
C GLY A 403 -22.52 -40.50 11.78
N TYR A 404 -21.44 -41.23 12.05
CA TYR A 404 -20.97 -41.54 13.41
C TYR A 404 -19.44 -41.40 13.56
N ARG A 405 -18.78 -40.63 12.69
CA ARG A 405 -17.31 -40.48 12.73
C ARG A 405 -16.81 -39.80 14.00
N ALA A 406 -17.65 -39.00 14.66
CA ALA A 406 -17.34 -38.43 15.98
C ALA A 406 -17.18 -39.49 17.09
N PHE A 407 -17.66 -40.72 16.88
CA PHE A 407 -17.55 -41.83 17.84
C PHE A 407 -16.35 -42.75 17.54
N GLU A 408 -15.58 -42.48 16.48
CA GLU A 408 -14.36 -43.23 16.17
C GLU A 408 -13.30 -43.07 17.27
N VAL A 409 -12.30 -43.96 17.29
CA VAL A 409 -11.09 -43.82 18.14
C VAL A 409 -11.41 -43.77 19.66
N ASN A 410 -12.42 -44.52 20.11
CA ASN A 410 -12.87 -44.50 21.51
C ASN A 410 -13.19 -43.09 22.04
N ASN A 411 -13.63 -42.18 21.17
CA ASN A 411 -13.98 -40.80 21.53
C ASN A 411 -15.31 -40.70 22.29
N SER A 412 -15.96 -41.83 22.59
CA SER A 412 -17.23 -41.88 23.29
C SER A 412 -17.25 -42.91 24.42
N MET A 413 -17.86 -42.53 25.55
CA MET A 413 -18.21 -43.42 26.65
C MET A 413 -19.73 -43.58 26.65
N MET A 414 -20.19 -44.83 26.48
CA MET A 414 -21.61 -45.17 26.29
C MET A 414 -22.03 -46.18 27.35
N SER A 415 -22.72 -45.73 28.39
CA SER A 415 -23.18 -46.56 29.52
C SER A 415 -24.53 -47.22 29.24
N PHE A 416 -25.35 -46.62 28.37
CA PHE A 416 -26.75 -46.91 28.08
C PHE A 416 -27.73 -46.69 29.24
N HIS A 417 -27.25 -46.67 30.49
CA HIS A 417 -28.05 -46.61 31.71
C HIS A 417 -27.33 -45.81 32.78
N ASN A 418 -28.10 -45.05 33.56
CA ASN A 418 -27.53 -44.30 34.66
C ASN A 418 -26.98 -45.23 35.74
N GLU A 419 -25.72 -45.03 36.16
CA GLU A 419 -25.05 -45.88 37.14
C GLU A 419 -25.78 -45.92 38.50
N ILE A 420 -26.39 -44.80 38.91
CA ILE A 420 -27.09 -44.66 40.20
C ILE A 420 -28.54 -45.16 40.08
N LYS A 421 -29.16 -44.96 38.90
CA LYS A 421 -30.55 -45.36 38.61
C LYS A 421 -30.63 -46.16 37.31
N PRO A 422 -30.33 -47.47 37.30
CA PRO A 422 -30.28 -48.26 36.07
C PRO A 422 -31.58 -48.30 35.25
N SER A 423 -32.72 -47.96 35.84
CA SER A 423 -34.00 -47.82 35.13
C SER A 423 -34.07 -46.57 34.24
N GLU A 424 -33.18 -45.59 34.43
CA GLU A 424 -33.07 -44.37 33.65
C GLU A 424 -32.09 -44.60 32.49
N LEU A 425 -32.61 -44.50 31.26
CA LEU A 425 -31.84 -44.73 30.04
C LEU A 425 -31.03 -43.50 29.65
N GLU A 426 -29.77 -43.71 29.28
CA GLU A 426 -28.87 -42.66 28.79
C GLU A 426 -28.89 -42.64 27.25
N ASN A 427 -29.86 -41.91 26.71
CA ASN A 427 -30.14 -41.86 25.28
C ASN A 427 -29.68 -40.57 24.60
N CYS A 428 -29.38 -39.51 25.35
CA CYS A 428 -28.99 -38.21 24.82
C CYS A 428 -27.49 -37.95 25.01
N LEU A 429 -26.94 -36.97 24.30
CA LEU A 429 -25.48 -36.78 24.23
C LEU A 429 -25.01 -35.46 24.83
N VAL A 430 -23.83 -35.53 25.46
CA VAL A 430 -23.07 -34.35 25.88
C VAL A 430 -21.60 -34.50 25.46
N VAL A 431 -20.95 -33.38 25.20
CA VAL A 431 -19.49 -33.31 25.17
C VAL A 431 -19.00 -33.01 26.57
N SER A 432 -18.25 -33.93 27.18
CA SER A 432 -17.81 -33.84 28.57
C SER A 432 -16.41 -34.42 28.77
N ARG A 433 -15.80 -34.08 29.90
CA ARG A 433 -14.60 -34.77 30.35
C ARG A 433 -14.98 -36.12 30.97
N THR A 434 -14.55 -37.24 30.40
CA THR A 434 -14.75 -38.57 31.00
C THR A 434 -13.46 -39.07 31.68
N TYR A 435 -13.51 -40.20 32.40
CA TYR A 435 -12.31 -40.82 33.01
C TYR A 435 -11.34 -41.43 31.98
N GLN A 436 -11.75 -41.51 30.72
CA GLN A 436 -10.97 -42.02 29.60
C GLN A 436 -10.69 -40.88 28.61
N PRO A 437 -9.87 -41.07 27.55
CA PRO A 437 -9.74 -40.08 26.49
C PRO A 437 -11.04 -39.80 25.71
N ALA A 438 -12.15 -40.46 26.05
CA ALA A 438 -13.46 -40.21 25.48
C ALA A 438 -14.01 -38.83 25.86
N VAL A 439 -14.65 -38.16 24.89
CA VAL A 439 -15.10 -36.77 24.98
C VAL A 439 -16.61 -36.65 24.77
N ILE A 440 -17.25 -37.67 24.21
CA ILE A 440 -18.70 -37.81 24.15
C ILE A 440 -19.15 -38.73 25.28
N ASN A 441 -20.21 -38.34 25.98
CA ASN A 441 -20.87 -39.17 26.99
C ASN A 441 -22.37 -39.26 26.67
N ASP A 442 -22.97 -40.42 26.85
CA ASP A 442 -24.43 -40.52 26.91
C ASP A 442 -24.94 -40.13 28.31
N VAL A 443 -26.10 -39.49 28.34
CA VAL A 443 -26.77 -39.06 29.57
C VAL A 443 -28.28 -39.23 29.43
N ALA A 444 -28.97 -39.21 30.56
CA ALA A 444 -30.43 -39.20 30.57
C ALA A 444 -30.96 -37.97 29.83
N CYS A 445 -31.92 -38.16 28.92
CA CYS A 445 -32.56 -37.05 28.24
C CYS A 445 -33.31 -36.14 29.24
N GLY A 446 -33.46 -34.86 28.91
CA GLY A 446 -34.05 -33.86 29.80
C GLY A 446 -33.07 -33.33 30.84
N LYS A 447 -32.76 -34.10 31.90
CA LYS A 447 -31.92 -33.61 33.01
C LYS A 447 -30.42 -33.83 32.84
N GLY A 448 -30.01 -34.73 31.94
CA GLY A 448 -28.60 -35.05 31.74
C GLY A 448 -27.96 -35.67 32.98
N SER A 449 -26.70 -35.29 33.23
CA SER A 449 -25.97 -35.66 34.45
C SER A 449 -26.50 -34.93 35.71
N GLY A 450 -27.37 -33.93 35.52
CA GLY A 450 -27.77 -32.99 36.56
C GLY A 450 -26.73 -31.90 36.86
N ALA A 451 -25.59 -31.93 36.16
CA ALA A 451 -24.50 -30.97 36.30
C ALA A 451 -23.96 -30.47 34.95
N ASP A 452 -24.69 -30.69 33.86
CA ASP A 452 -24.33 -30.16 32.55
C ASP A 452 -24.39 -28.63 32.55
N LEU A 453 -23.48 -28.02 31.82
CA LEU A 453 -23.09 -26.63 32.04
C LEU A 453 -23.60 -25.67 30.96
N GLY A 454 -24.05 -26.21 29.83
CA GLY A 454 -24.37 -25.40 28.67
C GLY A 454 -24.64 -26.22 27.42
N VAL A 455 -24.39 -25.63 26.25
CA VAL A 455 -24.82 -26.17 24.96
C VAL A 455 -23.86 -25.77 23.83
N ALA A 456 -23.73 -26.62 22.82
CA ALA A 456 -23.19 -26.25 21.52
C ALA A 456 -24.34 -25.89 20.57
N CYS A 457 -24.35 -24.67 20.05
CA CYS A 457 -25.27 -24.24 19.00
C CYS A 457 -24.57 -24.23 17.65
N GLY A 458 -25.30 -24.48 16.58
CA GLY A 458 -24.75 -24.48 15.23
C GLY A 458 -25.77 -24.25 14.12
N TYR A 459 -25.22 -24.04 12.92
CA TYR A 459 -25.98 -23.97 11.67
C TYR A 459 -25.09 -24.36 10.48
N LYS A 460 -25.72 -24.82 9.40
CA LYS A 460 -25.05 -25.01 8.11
C LYS A 460 -24.81 -23.65 7.46
N LEU A 461 -23.56 -23.38 7.05
CA LEU A 461 -23.23 -22.16 6.33
C LEU A 461 -23.74 -22.26 4.90
N GLU A 462 -24.88 -21.60 4.67
CA GLU A 462 -25.36 -21.01 3.41
C GLU A 462 -24.69 -21.45 2.12
#